data_AF-A0A924GTJ6-F1
#
_entry.id   AF-A0A924GTJ6-F1
#
_cell.length_a   1.000
_cell.length_b   1.000
_cell.length_c   1.000
_cell.angle_alpha   90.00
_cell.angle_beta   90.00
_cell.angle_gamma   90.00
#
_symmetry.space_group_name_H-M   'P 1'
#
loop_
_entity.id
_entity.type
_entity.pdbx_description
1 polymer ?
#
loop_
_entity_poly.entity_id
_entity_poly.type
_entity_poly.pdbx_seq_one_letter_code
_entity_poly.pdbx_strand_id
1 'polypeptide(L)' 'VFTRSQILEHVWGYDFDPSTNIVDVCIKRIRGKMAALPAPVDTASGIESVRGTGYRFRQPVAPTSAPTPPASTGAP' A
#
# COMPACT_ATOMS: atom_id res chain seq x y z
N VAL A 1 7.74 -2.67 -4.16
CA VAL A 1 7.16 -3.85 -3.49
C VAL A 1 8.26 -4.44 -2.63
N PHE A 2 8.00 -4.71 -1.36
CA PHE A 2 8.99 -5.28 -0.44
C PHE A 2 8.70 -6.76 -0.20
N THR A 3 9.74 -7.60 -0.25
CA THR A 3 9.60 -9.04 0.04
C THR A 3 9.46 -9.28 1.54
N ARG A 4 9.00 -10.48 1.93
CA ARG A 4 8.90 -10.84 3.36
C ARG A 4 10.25 -10.70 4.07
N SER A 5 11.32 -11.22 3.47
CA SER A 5 12.67 -11.14 4.00
C SER A 5 13.15 -9.69 4.15
N GLN A 6 12.90 -8.82 3.16
CA GLN A 6 13.29 -7.41 3.25
C GLN A 6 12.55 -6.66 4.37
N ILE A 7 11.25 -6.90 4.54
CA ILE A 7 10.46 -6.30 5.63
C ILE A 7 10.97 -6.79 6.98
N LEU A 8 11.25 -8.08 7.09
CA LEU A 8 11.74 -8.71 8.30
C LEU A 8 13.10 -8.16 8.70
N GLU A 9 14.04 -8.08 7.75
CA GLU A 9 15.36 -7.49 7.93
C GLU A 9 15.28 -6.02 8.34
N HIS A 10 14.48 -5.20 7.67
CA HIS A 10 14.38 -3.77 7.96
C HIS A 10 13.71 -3.46 9.30
N VAL A 11 12.77 -4.28 9.76
CA VAL A 11 12.01 -4.01 11.00
C VAL A 11 12.63 -4.70 12.21
N TRP A 12 13.13 -5.93 12.06
CA TRP A 12 13.67 -6.73 13.16
C TRP A 12 15.21 -6.83 13.18
N GLY A 13 15.90 -6.47 12.09
CA GLY A 13 17.34 -6.21 12.10
C GLY A 13 18.27 -7.42 12.13
N TYR A 14 17.78 -8.66 12.02
CA TYR A 14 18.61 -9.88 11.99
C TYR A 14 17.95 -11.01 11.20
N ASP A 15 18.73 -12.06 10.89
CA ASP A 15 18.42 -13.32 10.14
C ASP A 15 17.28 -14.12 10.79
N PHE A 16 16.11 -13.49 10.88
CA PHE A 16 14.92 -14.10 11.39
C PHE A 16 14.33 -14.96 10.29
N ASP A 17 13.84 -16.15 10.63
CA ASP A 17 13.47 -17.13 9.62
C ASP A 17 12.28 -16.61 8.78
N PRO A 18 12.46 -16.36 7.47
CA PRO A 18 11.42 -15.80 6.61
C PRO A 18 10.24 -16.76 6.38
N SER A 19 10.34 -18.02 6.85
CA SER A 19 9.20 -18.96 6.92
C SER A 19 8.21 -18.61 8.04
N THR A 20 8.60 -17.74 8.97
CA THR A 20 7.72 -17.30 10.04
C THR A 20 6.66 -16.38 9.45
N ASN A 21 5.39 -16.78 9.52
CA ASN A 21 4.23 -15.98 9.10
C ASN A 21 4.02 -14.68 9.92
N ILE A 22 5.04 -14.23 10.66
CA ILE A 22 5.04 -13.02 11.49
C ILE A 22 4.75 -11.77 10.66
N VAL A 23 5.31 -11.67 9.44
CA VAL A 23 5.05 -10.56 8.52
C VAL A 23 3.57 -10.53 8.14
N ASP A 24 3.01 -11.67 7.73
CA ASP A 24 1.58 -11.82 7.40
C ASP A 24 0.67 -11.44 8.59
N VAL A 25 1.01 -11.87 9.81
CA VAL A 25 0.24 -11.54 11.03
C VAL A 25 0.32 -10.06 11.37
N CYS A 26 1.50 -9.45 11.30
CA CYS A 26 1.69 -8.03 11.56
C CYS A 26 0.95 -7.17 10.53
N ILE A 27 1.04 -7.50 9.24
CA ILE A 27 0.31 -6.82 8.16
C ILE A 27 -1.21 -6.90 8.42
N LYS A 28 -1.73 -8.08 8.79
CA LYS A 28 -3.15 -8.25 9.14
C LYS A 28 -3.57 -7.40 10.33
N ARG A 29 -2.76 -7.36 11.40
CA ARG A 29 -3.03 -6.53 12.59
C ARG A 29 -3.02 -5.04 12.25
N ILE A 30 -2.02 -4.57 11.50
CA ILE A 30 -1.93 -3.17 11.06
C ILE A 30 -3.16 -2.82 10.23
N ARG A 31 -3.55 -3.67 9.28
CA ARG A 31 -4.76 -3.46 8.46
C ARG A 31 -6.03 -3.40 9.31
N GLY A 32 -6.16 -4.27 10.31
CA GLY A 32 -7.28 -4.21 11.25
C GLY A 32 -7.32 -2.91 12.05
N LYS A 33 -6.17 -2.44 12.53
CA LYS A 33 -6.06 -1.15 13.23
C LYS A 33 -6.35 0.04 12.30
N MET A 34 -5.86 0.00 11.06
CA MET A 34 -6.13 1.04 10.05
C MET A 34 -7.60 1.12 9.67
N ALA A 35 -8.27 -0.03 9.55
CA ALA A 35 -9.71 -0.08 9.27
C ALA A 35 -10.57 0.41 10.44
N ALA A 36 -10.07 0.27 11.68
CA ALA A 36 -10.75 0.75 12.87
C ALA A 36 -10.51 2.25 13.17
N LEU A 37 -9.55 2.88 12.49
CA LEU A 37 -9.33 4.31 12.62
C LEU A 37 -10.36 5.06 11.76
N PRO A 38 -10.99 6.14 12.27
CA PRO A 38 -11.78 7.07 11.47
C PRO A 38 -10.84 7.92 10.61
N ALA A 39 -10.08 7.27 9.73
CA ALA A 39 -9.23 7.94 8.77
C ALA A 39 -10.08 8.33 7.56
N PRO A 40 -9.80 9.47 6.90
CA PRO A 40 -10.47 9.85 5.66
C PRO A 40 -10.41 8.71 4.65
N VAL A 41 -11.51 8.48 3.93
CA VAL A 41 -11.77 7.39 2.97
C VAL A 41 -10.62 7.15 2.00
N ASP A 42 -9.82 8.17 1.71
CA ASP A 42 -8.62 8.09 0.89
C ASP A 42 -7.58 7.11 1.48
N THR A 43 -7.44 7.04 2.80
CA THR A 43 -6.48 6.13 3.48
C THR A 43 -6.84 4.65 3.34
N ALA A 44 -8.00 4.31 2.75
CA ALA A 44 -8.51 2.94 2.61
C ALA A 44 -7.68 2.04 1.68
N SER A 45 -6.63 2.56 1.03
CA SER A 45 -5.66 1.78 0.25
C SER A 45 -4.40 1.37 1.04
N GLY A 46 -4.47 1.20 2.37
CA GLY A 46 -3.30 1.01 3.23
C GLY A 46 -2.20 0.04 2.75
N ILE A 47 -2.47 -1.27 2.66
CA ILE A 47 -1.42 -2.26 2.33
C ILE A 47 -1.97 -3.31 1.37
N GLU A 48 -1.30 -3.47 0.24
CA GLU A 48 -1.62 -4.47 -0.77
C GLU A 48 -0.65 -5.64 -0.71
N SER A 49 -1.22 -6.85 -0.82
CA SER A 49 -0.47 -8.11 -0.82
C SER A 49 -0.27 -8.58 -2.25
N VAL A 50 0.99 -8.63 -2.69
CA VAL A 50 1.41 -9.10 -4.01
C VAL A 50 1.76 -10.59 -3.91
N ARG A 51 0.87 -11.45 -4.42
CA ARG A 51 1.06 -12.91 -4.37
C ARG A 51 2.41 -13.30 -4.98
N GLY A 52 3.19 -14.07 -4.23
CA GLY A 52 4.51 -14.57 -4.64
C GLY A 52 5.65 -13.56 -4.57
N THR A 53 5.40 -12.28 -4.27
CA THR A 53 6.46 -11.25 -4.21
C THR A 53 6.59 -10.61 -2.83
N GLY A 54 5.48 -10.22 -2.19
CA GLY A 54 5.52 -9.54 -0.88
C GLY A 54 4.43 -8.48 -0.73
N TYR A 55 4.72 -7.35 -0.09
CA TYR A 55 3.74 -6.31 0.22
C TYR A 55 4.12 -4.96 -0.36
N ARG A 56 3.12 -4.13 -0.66
CA ARG A 56 3.32 -2.72 -1.00
C ARG A 56 2.35 -1.84 -0.24
N PHE A 57 2.81 -0.68 0.18
CA PHE A 57 1.94 0.37 0.68
C PHE A 57 1.38 1.14 -0.52
N ARG A 58 0.06 1.36 -0.58
CA ARG A 58 -0.56 2.13 -1.66
C ARG A 58 -1.11 3.43 -1.07
N GLN A 59 -0.47 4.55 -1.39
CA GLN A 59 -1.02 5.83 -0.97
C GLN A 59 -2.33 6.08 -1.73
N PRO A 60 -3.37 6.64 -1.08
CA PRO A 60 -4.44 7.28 -1.83
C PRO A 60 -3.83 8.21 -2.86
N VAL A 61 -4.08 7.92 -4.12
CA VAL A 61 -4.03 8.97 -5.11
C VAL A 61 -5.23 9.83 -4.75
N ALA A 62 -5.01 11.06 -4.27
CA ALA A 62 -6.06 12.06 -4.38
C ALA A 62 -6.51 12.04 -5.84
N PRO A 63 -7.82 12.16 -6.15
CA PRO A 63 -8.26 12.29 -7.53
C PRO A 63 -7.69 13.62 -8.05
N THR A 64 -6.45 13.59 -8.52
CA THR A 64 -5.82 14.70 -9.22
C THR A 64 -6.68 14.91 -10.43
N SER A 65 -7.42 16.00 -10.38
CA SER A 65 -8.28 16.56 -11.41
C SER A 65 -7.75 16.17 -12.78
N ALA A 66 -8.56 15.41 -13.52
CA ALA A 66 -8.34 15.22 -14.94
C ALA A 66 -8.09 16.61 -15.55
N PRO A 67 -7.03 16.82 -16.36
CA PRO A 67 -6.92 18.06 -17.09
C PRO A 67 -8.14 18.12 -18.01
N THR A 68 -9.02 19.08 -17.76
CA THR A 68 -10.04 19.53 -18.71
C THR A 68 -9.34 19.62 -20.07
N PRO A 69 -9.77 18.87 -21.10
CA PRO A 69 -9.20 19.06 -22.42
C PRO A 69 -9.42 20.54 -22.77
N PRO A 70 -8.38 21.31 -23.13
CA PRO A 70 -8.60 22.67 -23.58
C PRO A 70 -9.51 22.59 -24.81
N ALA A 71 -10.55 23.42 -24.81
CA ALA A 71 -11.40 23.63 -25.96
C ALA A 71 -10.54 23.70 -27.23
N SER A 72 -10.66 22.69 -28.10
CA SER A 72 -10.14 22.78 -29.45
C SER A 72 -11.13 23.59 -30.27
N THR A 73 -10.91 24.89 -30.21
CA THR A 73 -11.27 25.94 -31.16
C THR A 73 -11.19 25.52 -32.63
N GLY A 74 -12.14 26.02 -33.43
CA GLY A 74 -12.01 26.33 -34.87
C GLY A 74 -12.20 25.13 -35.82
N ALA A 75 -13.30 25.07 -36.59
CA ALA A 75 -13.48 25.69 -37.92
C ALA A 75 -12.65 24.97 -39.03
N PRO A 76 -13.06 24.94 -40.31
CA PRO A 76 -14.11 25.73 -41.00
C PRO A 76 -15.40 24.96 -41.34
#